data_AF-A0A7L1RIR7-F1
#
_entry.id   AF-A0A7L1RIR7-F1
#
_cell.length_a   1.000
_cell.length_b   1.000
_cell.length_c   1.000
_cell.angle_alpha   90.00
_cell.angle_beta   90.00
_cell.angle_gamma   90.00
#
_symmetry.space_group_name_H-M   'P 1'
#
loop_
_entity.id
_entity.type
_entity.pdbx_description
1 polymer ?
#
loop_
_entity_poly.entity_id
_entity_poly.type
_entity_poly.pdbx_seq_one_letter_code
_entity_poly.pdbx_strand_id
1 'polypeptide(L)'
;QVQEYREALEGILIREKNGLVLMPELYAVPPEKVDEEYENPHSVDRIPMGKLPHLWGQSLYVLSCLLAEGFLAAGEIDPLNRRFSTGFKPDVVVQVTVLAESNQIKNLLQDRGINVQSIADIHPLRVQPARILSNLYTMLGKYFNVKA
;
A
#
# COMPACT_ATOMS: atom_id res chain seq x y z
N GLN A 1 19.05 7.58 -0.04
CA GLN A 1 18.39 6.29 -0.35
C GLN A 1 17.50 6.35 -1.58
N VAL A 2 16.33 7.00 -1.62
CA VAL A 2 15.48 7.01 -2.85
C VAL A 2 16.22 7.60 -4.07
N GLN A 3 16.87 8.75 -3.89
CA GLN A 3 17.62 9.42 -4.96
C GLN A 3 18.80 8.58 -5.46
N GLU A 4 19.53 7.95 -4.55
CA GLU A 4 20.66 7.05 -4.86
C GLU A 4 20.23 5.87 -5.74
N TYR A 5 19.11 5.21 -5.41
CA TYR A 5 18.57 4.14 -6.27
C TYR A 5 18.08 4.66 -7.61
N ARG A 6 17.50 5.86 -7.66
CA ARG A 6 17.09 6.48 -8.92
C ARG A 6 18.29 6.71 -9.83
N GLU A 7 19.37 7.27 -9.28
CA GLU A 7 20.63 7.48 -10.01
C GLU A 7 21.26 6.15 -10.48
N ALA A 8 21.25 5.13 -9.63
CA ALA A 8 21.72 3.80 -10.02
C ALA A 8 20.87 3.19 -11.18
N LEU A 9 19.55 3.40 -11.16
CA LEU A 9 18.66 2.94 -12.23
C LEU A 9 18.96 3.63 -13.56
N GLU A 10 19.29 4.92 -13.57
CA GLU A 10 19.63 5.65 -14.81
C GLU A 10 20.80 4.99 -15.59
N GLY A 11 21.72 4.33 -14.89
CA GLY A 11 22.85 3.61 -15.50
C GLY A 11 22.47 2.28 -16.16
N ILE A 12 21.30 1.72 -15.85
CA ILE A 12 20.85 0.41 -16.35
C ILE A 12 19.57 0.48 -17.18
N LEU A 13 19.11 1.68 -17.54
CA LEU A 13 17.95 1.85 -18.40
C LEU A 13 18.36 1.90 -19.87
N ILE A 14 17.58 1.23 -20.73
CA ILE A 14 17.80 1.26 -22.17
C ILE A 14 17.02 2.43 -22.76
N ARG A 15 17.70 3.32 -23.49
CA ARG A 15 17.08 4.48 -24.15
C ARG A 15 16.89 4.19 -25.65
N GLU A 16 15.65 4.19 -26.09
CA GLU A 16 15.32 4.06 -27.51
C GLU A 16 15.42 5.41 -28.25
N LYS A 17 15.56 5.35 -29.58
CA LYS A 17 15.67 6.54 -30.46
C LYS A 17 14.43 7.44 -30.43
N ASN A 18 13.28 6.89 -30.05
CA ASN A 18 12.00 7.60 -29.91
C ASN A 18 11.86 8.31 -28.54
N GLY A 19 12.88 8.22 -27.67
CA GLY A 19 12.85 8.79 -26.32
C GLY A 19 12.22 7.89 -25.26
N LEU A 20 11.79 6.69 -25.61
CA LEU A 20 11.28 5.72 -24.63
C LEU A 20 12.42 5.14 -23.80
N VAL A 21 12.12 4.94 -22.51
CA VAL A 21 13.04 4.37 -21.54
C VAL A 21 12.52 2.99 -21.14
N LEU A 22 13.33 1.96 -21.37
CA LEU A 22 12.94 0.56 -21.20
C LEU A 22 13.74 -0.09 -20.07
N MET A 23 13.02 -0.80 -19.20
CA MET A 23 13.57 -1.67 -18.16
C MET A 23 13.70 -3.10 -18.70
N PRO A 24 14.93 -3.63 -18.84
CA PRO A 24 15.13 -5.03 -19.23
C PRO A 24 14.68 -6.01 -18.14
N GLU A 25 14.39 -7.25 -18.55
CA GLU A 25 14.04 -8.33 -17.62
C GLU A 25 15.21 -8.70 -16.71
N LEU A 26 16.40 -8.82 -17.29
CA LEU A 26 17.62 -9.19 -16.58
C LEU A 26 18.88 -8.68 -17.30
N TYR A 27 19.99 -8.73 -16.56
CA TYR A 27 21.34 -8.47 -17.05
C TYR A 27 22.19 -9.74 -16.91
N ALA A 28 22.78 -10.19 -18.01
CA ALA A 28 23.56 -11.43 -18.07
C ALA A 28 25.03 -11.16 -18.43
N VAL A 29 25.91 -12.05 -18.00
CA VAL A 29 27.31 -12.06 -18.43
C VAL A 29 27.35 -12.52 -19.89
N PRO A 30 28.07 -11.82 -20.79
CA PRO A 30 28.25 -12.28 -22.17
C PRO A 30 28.85 -13.69 -22.21
N PRO A 31 28.33 -14.62 -23.05
CA PRO A 31 28.81 -16.00 -23.09
C PRO A 31 30.33 -16.15 -23.24
N GLU A 32 30.94 -15.26 -24.01
CA GLU A 32 32.38 -15.22 -24.29
C GLU A 32 33.24 -14.74 -23.12
N LYS A 33 32.64 -14.16 -22.06
CA LYS A 33 33.33 -13.63 -20.88
C LYS A 33 32.97 -14.35 -19.58
N VAL A 34 32.33 -15.52 -19.68
CA VAL A 34 31.90 -16.30 -18.51
C VAL A 34 33.08 -16.74 -17.65
N ASP A 35 34.17 -17.21 -18.29
CA ASP A 35 35.37 -17.66 -17.58
C ASP A 35 36.06 -16.50 -16.81
N GLU A 36 36.09 -15.30 -17.41
CA GLU A 36 36.64 -14.09 -16.78
C GLU A 36 35.87 -13.68 -15.51
N GLU A 37 34.54 -13.74 -15.54
CA GLU A 37 33.70 -13.47 -14.37
C GLU A 37 33.86 -14.56 -13.30
N TYR A 38 34.09 -15.82 -13.68
CA TYR A 38 34.35 -16.90 -12.72
C TYR A 38 35.68 -16.73 -11.99
N GLU A 39 36.73 -16.31 -12.70
CA GLU A 39 38.04 -16.05 -12.08
C GLU A 39 38.03 -14.78 -11.21
N ASN A 40 37.34 -13.72 -11.65
CA ASN A 40 37.26 -12.46 -10.93
C ASN A 40 35.81 -11.91 -10.93
N PRO A 41 35.02 -12.18 -9.88
CA PRO A 41 33.62 -11.74 -9.81
C PRO A 41 33.43 -10.23 -9.97
N HIS A 42 32.37 -9.83 -10.68
CA HIS A 42 32.03 -8.43 -11.01
C HIS A 42 33.03 -7.71 -11.91
N SER A 43 33.93 -8.43 -12.60
CA SER A 43 34.86 -7.85 -13.57
C SER A 43 34.20 -7.54 -14.92
N VAL A 44 33.10 -8.22 -15.24
CA VAL A 44 32.50 -8.18 -16.58
C VAL A 44 31.22 -7.34 -16.60
N ASP A 45 31.18 -6.40 -17.56
CA ASP A 45 29.98 -5.65 -17.91
C ASP A 45 28.87 -6.58 -18.42
N ARG A 46 27.67 -6.42 -17.85
CA ARG A 46 26.53 -7.27 -18.18
C ARG A 46 25.73 -6.67 -19.32
N ILE A 47 25.16 -7.54 -20.15
CA ILE A 47 24.31 -7.18 -21.27
C ILE A 47 22.83 -7.40 -20.92
N PRO A 48 21.92 -6.52 -21.35
CA PRO A 48 20.51 -6.71 -21.13
C PRO A 48 20.01 -7.93 -21.93
N MET A 49 19.22 -8.78 -21.30
CA MET A 49 18.68 -10.00 -21.88
C MET A 49 17.24 -10.24 -21.41
N GLY A 50 16.56 -11.20 -22.04
CA GLY A 50 15.17 -11.54 -21.75
C GLY A 50 14.16 -10.69 -22.53
N LYS A 51 12.94 -10.59 -22.02
CA LYS A 51 11.84 -9.85 -22.66
C LYS A 51 12.07 -8.34 -22.54
N LEU A 52 11.84 -7.64 -23.64
CA LEU A 52 11.87 -6.18 -23.68
C LEU A 52 10.71 -5.67 -24.56
N PRO A 53 9.70 -4.96 -24.01
CA PRO A 53 9.61 -4.53 -22.61
C PRO A 53 9.22 -5.68 -21.66
N HIS A 54 9.90 -5.78 -20.53
CA HIS A 54 9.44 -6.62 -19.42
C HIS A 54 8.34 -5.88 -18.65
N LEU A 55 7.08 -6.20 -18.93
CA LEU A 55 5.93 -5.43 -18.42
C LEU A 55 5.96 -5.24 -16.90
N TRP A 56 6.29 -6.28 -16.12
CA TRP A 56 6.36 -6.16 -14.67
C TRP A 56 7.43 -5.17 -14.21
N GLY A 57 8.67 -5.31 -14.71
CA GLY A 57 9.76 -4.39 -14.41
C GLY A 57 9.47 -2.97 -14.89
N GLN A 58 8.90 -2.82 -16.09
CA GLN A 58 8.50 -1.54 -16.65
C GLN A 58 7.42 -0.85 -15.81
N SER A 59 6.38 -1.59 -15.39
CA SER A 59 5.31 -1.06 -14.55
C SER A 59 5.83 -0.61 -13.18
N LEU A 60 6.72 -1.38 -12.56
CA LEU A 60 7.35 -0.98 -11.29
C LEU A 60 8.25 0.25 -11.45
N TYR A 61 8.98 0.36 -12.56
CA TYR A 61 9.77 1.55 -12.87
C TYR A 61 8.87 2.79 -12.99
N VAL A 62 7.81 2.72 -13.80
CA VAL A 62 6.86 3.84 -13.96
C VAL A 62 6.21 4.21 -12.62
N LEU A 63 5.78 3.23 -11.83
CA LEU A 63 5.21 3.46 -10.50
C LEU A 63 6.21 4.13 -9.55
N SER A 64 7.48 3.75 -9.61
CA SER A 64 8.54 4.40 -8.82
C SER A 64 8.78 5.85 -9.22
N CYS A 65 8.72 6.18 -10.52
CA CYS A 65 8.80 7.55 -11.01
C CYS A 65 7.63 8.40 -10.50
N LEU A 66 6.41 7.89 -10.60
CA LEU A 66 5.20 8.59 -10.12
C LEU A 66 5.27 8.87 -8.61
N LEU A 67 5.75 7.91 -7.83
CA LEU A 67 5.98 8.09 -6.39
C LEU A 67 7.06 9.14 -6.11
N ALA A 68 8.19 9.08 -6.81
CA ALA A 68 9.32 9.98 -6.61
C ALA A 68 9.00 11.43 -7.01
N GLU A 69 8.16 11.62 -8.02
CA GLU A 69 7.73 12.93 -8.52
C GLU A 69 6.49 13.48 -7.79
N GLY A 70 5.91 12.70 -6.87
CA GLY A 70 4.75 13.13 -6.07
C GLY A 70 3.43 13.10 -6.82
N PHE A 71 3.38 12.48 -8.00
CA PHE A 71 2.13 12.23 -8.73
C PHE A 71 1.30 11.10 -8.11
N LEU A 72 1.92 10.27 -7.27
CA LEU A 72 1.27 9.19 -6.54
C LEU A 72 1.74 9.19 -5.08
N ALA A 73 0.82 9.17 -4.14
CA ALA A 73 1.13 9.02 -2.73
C ALA A 73 1.21 7.55 -2.32
N ALA A 74 2.08 7.21 -1.36
CA ALA A 74 2.22 5.84 -0.88
C ALA A 74 0.91 5.23 -0.32
N GLY A 75 0.02 6.08 0.23
CA GLY A 75 -1.29 5.65 0.71
C GLY A 75 -2.28 5.27 -0.40
N GLU A 76 -2.05 5.71 -1.64
CA GLU A 76 -2.90 5.33 -2.78
C GLU A 76 -2.56 3.92 -3.29
N ILE A 77 -1.30 3.49 -3.14
CA ILE A 77 -0.87 2.12 -3.44
C ILE A 77 -1.22 1.17 -2.29
N ASP A 78 -1.06 1.65 -1.06
CA ASP A 78 -1.32 0.89 0.16
C ASP A 78 -2.41 1.58 1.00
N PRO A 79 -3.69 1.46 0.56
CA PRO A 79 -4.83 2.11 1.22
C PRO A 79 -5.10 1.55 2.62
N LEU A 80 -4.60 0.35 2.90
CA LEU A 80 -4.73 -0.31 4.19
C LEU A 80 -3.54 -0.03 5.12
N ASN A 81 -2.58 0.80 4.69
CA ASN A 81 -1.38 1.15 5.47
C ASN A 81 -0.64 -0.10 6.00
N ARG A 82 -0.64 -1.20 5.25
CA ARG A 82 0.02 -2.46 5.61
C ARG A 82 1.53 -2.27 5.74
N ARG A 83 2.14 -1.30 5.07
CA ARG A 83 3.57 -0.95 5.23
C ARG A 83 3.95 -0.55 6.66
N PHE A 84 2.99 -0.11 7.46
CA PHE A 84 3.18 0.20 8.88
C PHE A 84 2.75 -0.94 9.82
N SER A 85 2.17 -2.02 9.28
CA SER A 85 1.73 -3.19 10.04
C SER A 85 2.87 -4.23 10.10
N THR A 86 3.92 -3.94 10.86
CA THR A 86 5.03 -4.88 11.11
C THR A 86 4.75 -5.83 12.29
N GLY A 87 3.65 -5.61 13.03
CA GLY A 87 3.26 -6.44 14.17
C GLY A 87 2.38 -7.62 13.79
N PHE A 88 2.52 -8.73 14.53
CA PHE A 88 1.58 -9.85 14.53
C PHE A 88 0.18 -9.30 14.83
N LYS A 89 -0.79 -9.51 13.93
CA LYS A 89 -2.17 -9.16 14.22
C LYS A 89 -2.69 -10.12 15.29
N PRO A 90 -3.22 -9.65 16.43
CA PRO A 90 -3.87 -10.55 17.38
C PRO A 90 -4.99 -11.31 16.67
N ASP A 91 -5.29 -12.52 17.13
CA ASP A 91 -6.37 -13.32 16.58
C ASP A 91 -7.65 -12.49 16.54
N VAL A 92 -8.31 -12.51 15.38
CA VAL A 92 -9.56 -11.78 15.18
C VAL A 92 -10.64 -12.47 16.01
N VAL A 93 -10.91 -11.91 17.18
CA VAL A 93 -12.01 -12.35 18.05
C VAL A 93 -13.25 -11.49 17.81
N VAL A 94 -14.40 -12.13 17.64
CA VAL A 94 -15.69 -11.42 17.60
C VAL A 94 -16.11 -11.13 19.04
N GLN A 95 -16.15 -9.85 19.38
CA GLN A 95 -16.68 -9.39 20.66
C GLN A 95 -18.11 -8.88 20.49
N VAL A 96 -19.00 -9.31 21.37
CA VAL A 96 -20.39 -8.85 21.42
C VAL A 96 -20.58 -8.07 22.72
N THR A 97 -21.12 -6.87 22.62
CA THR A 97 -21.47 -6.03 23.76
C THR A 97 -22.92 -5.55 23.64
N VAL A 98 -23.58 -5.38 24.78
CA VAL A 98 -24.95 -4.86 24.86
C VAL A 98 -24.89 -3.45 25.44
N LEU A 99 -25.49 -2.51 24.75
CA LEU A 99 -25.59 -1.11 25.19
C LEU A 99 -27.03 -0.79 25.60
N ALA A 100 -27.17 -0.06 26.69
CA ALA A 100 -28.45 0.47 27.12
C ALA A 100 -28.80 1.70 26.28
N GLU A 101 -30.01 1.71 25.74
CA GLU A 101 -30.53 2.87 25.01
C GLU A 101 -30.75 4.08 25.93
N SER A 102 -31.11 3.83 27.19
CA SER A 102 -31.41 4.87 28.17
C SER A 102 -30.84 4.53 29.56
N ASN A 103 -30.69 5.56 30.40
CA ASN A 103 -30.30 5.38 31.81
C ASN A 103 -31.30 4.53 32.59
N GLN A 104 -32.59 4.56 32.22
CA GLN A 104 -33.61 3.73 32.83
C GLN A 104 -33.35 2.24 32.57
N ILE A 105 -33.08 1.87 31.31
CA ILE A 105 -32.73 0.49 30.94
C ILE A 105 -31.41 0.07 31.58
N LYS A 106 -30.42 0.98 31.61
CA LYS A 106 -29.13 0.74 32.27
C LYS A 106 -29.32 0.35 33.74
N ASN A 107 -30.08 1.13 34.51
CA ASN A 107 -30.34 0.85 35.92
C ASN A 107 -31.11 -0.47 36.10
N LEU A 108 -32.14 -0.72 35.29
CA LEU A 108 -32.92 -1.96 35.33
C LEU A 108 -32.03 -3.21 35.11
N LEU A 109 -31.08 -3.12 34.18
CA LEU A 109 -30.14 -4.21 33.90
C LEU A 109 -29.10 -4.36 35.02
N GLN A 110 -28.61 -3.26 35.57
CA GLN A 110 -27.70 -3.26 36.72
C GLN A 110 -28.34 -3.87 37.98
N ASP A 111 -29.61 -3.57 38.25
CA ASP A 111 -30.37 -4.16 39.36
C ASP A 111 -30.48 -5.69 39.24
N ARG A 112 -30.35 -6.23 38.02
CA ARG A 112 -30.30 -7.67 37.72
C ARG A 112 -28.87 -8.22 37.60
N GLY A 113 -27.86 -7.44 37.98
CA GLY A 113 -26.44 -7.82 37.93
C GLY A 113 -25.82 -7.77 36.53
N ILE A 114 -26.49 -7.18 35.54
CA ILE A 114 -25.98 -7.05 34.17
C ILE A 114 -25.36 -5.66 34.01
N ASN A 115 -24.04 -5.61 33.94
CA ASN A 115 -23.29 -4.36 33.73
C ASN A 115 -23.34 -3.95 32.26
N VAL A 116 -23.99 -2.81 31.98
CA VAL A 116 -24.08 -2.22 30.64
C VAL A 116 -23.70 -0.74 30.65
N GLN A 117 -23.16 -0.26 29.54
CA GLN A 117 -22.94 1.16 29.27
C GLN A 117 -24.10 1.70 28.42
N SER A 118 -24.43 2.98 28.59
CA SER A 118 -25.34 3.69 27.69
C SER A 118 -24.60 4.28 26.50
N ILE A 119 -25.35 4.70 25.48
CA ILE A 119 -24.79 5.41 24.31
C ILE A 119 -24.05 6.69 24.73
N ALA A 120 -24.48 7.36 25.80
CA ALA A 120 -23.83 8.57 26.31
C ALA A 120 -22.50 8.26 27.02
N ASP A 121 -22.39 7.11 27.70
CA ASP A 121 -21.20 6.73 28.47
C ASP A 121 -19.98 6.42 27.59
N ILE A 122 -20.20 6.08 26.31
CA ILE A 122 -19.14 5.64 25.39
C ILE A 122 -18.58 6.77 24.52
N HIS A 123 -18.90 8.03 24.82
CA HIS A 123 -18.36 9.18 24.11
C HIS A 123 -16.81 9.15 24.11
N PRO A 124 -16.11 9.36 22.98
CA PRO A 124 -16.59 9.94 21.71
C PRO A 124 -17.19 8.95 20.69
N LEU A 125 -17.28 7.66 21.01
CA LEU A 125 -17.79 6.64 20.08
C LEU A 125 -19.28 6.84 19.80
N ARG A 126 -19.65 6.74 18.52
CA ARG A 126 -21.05 6.84 18.06
C ARG A 126 -21.49 5.49 17.51
N VAL A 127 -22.57 4.96 18.07
CA VAL A 127 -23.23 3.76 17.56
C VAL A 127 -24.29 4.18 16.56
N GLN A 128 -24.29 3.56 15.38
CA GLN A 128 -25.20 3.87 14.29
C GLN A 128 -25.75 2.57 13.70
N PRO A 129 -27.02 2.55 13.25
CA PRO A 129 -27.58 1.41 12.54
C PRO A 129 -26.77 1.03 11.30
N ALA A 130 -26.63 -0.28 11.04
CA ALA A 130 -25.86 -0.80 9.91
C ALA A 130 -26.27 -0.21 8.54
N ARG A 131 -27.56 0.13 8.36
CA ARG A 131 -28.07 0.79 7.14
C ARG A 131 -27.38 2.11 6.81
N ILE A 132 -26.86 2.83 7.81
CA ILE A 132 -26.16 4.10 7.61
C ILE A 132 -24.79 3.86 6.96
N LEU A 133 -24.20 2.68 7.13
CA LEU A 133 -22.90 2.36 6.59
C LEU A 133 -22.87 2.45 5.05
N SER A 134 -23.92 1.98 4.37
CA SER A 134 -24.05 2.13 2.92
C SER A 134 -24.01 3.60 2.50
N ASN A 135 -24.74 4.47 3.20
CA ASN A 135 -24.75 5.90 2.92
C ASN A 135 -23.36 6.52 3.13
N LEU A 136 -22.66 6.12 4.20
CA LEU A 136 -21.29 6.58 4.44
C LEU A 136 -20.34 6.14 3.32
N TYR A 137 -20.46 4.89 2.85
CA TYR A 137 -19.67 4.40 1.71
C TYR A 137 -19.94 5.17 0.41
N THR A 138 -21.17 5.66 0.17
CA THR A 138 -21.44 6.52 -0.99
C THR A 138 -20.78 7.89 -0.92
N MET A 139 -20.29 8.30 0.25
CA MET A 139 -19.59 9.57 0.47
C MET A 139 -18.07 9.40 0.42
N LEU A 140 -17.57 8.18 0.64
CA LEU A 140 -16.15 7.86 0.48
C LEU A 140 -15.74 8.05 -0.99
N GLY A 141 -14.72 8.88 -1.23
CA GLY A 141 -14.23 9.21 -2.57
C GLY A 141 -14.96 10.36 -3.27
N LYS A 142 -16.02 10.95 -2.68
CA LYS A 142 -16.61 12.19 -3.20
C LYS A 142 -15.75 13.39 -2.79
N TYR A 143 -15.02 13.95 -3.75
CA TYR A 143 -14.29 15.20 -3.58
C TYR A 143 -15.22 16.39 -3.81
N PHE A 144 -15.39 17.27 -2.81
CA PHE A 144 -16.34 18.39 -2.88
C PHE A 144 -15.82 19.66 -3.60
N ASN A 145 -14.63 19.63 -4.19
CA ASN A 145 -14.03 20.79 -4.88
C ASN A 145 -13.53 20.46 -6.29
N VAL A 146 -14.44 20.17 -7.21
CA VAL A 146 -14.19 20.42 -8.64
C VAL A 146 -15.37 21.24 -9.15
N LYS A 147 -15.25 22.58 -9.05
CA LYS A 147 -16.01 23.46 -9.94
C LYS A 147 -15.30 23.42 -11.29
N ALA A 148 -16.01 22.94 -12.30
CA ALA A 148 -15.66 23.11 -13.71
C ALA A 148 -15.72 24.60 -14.11
#